data_AF-A0A6C0IS79-F1
#
_entry.id   AF-A0A6C0IS79-F1
#
_cell.length_a   1.000
_cell.length_b   1.000
_cell.length_c   1.000
_cell.angle_alpha   90.00
_cell.angle_beta   90.00
_cell.angle_gamma   90.00
#
_symmetry.space_group_name_H-M   'P 1'
#
loop_
_entity.id
_entity.type
_entity.pdbx_description
1 polymer ?
#
loop_
_entity_poly.entity_id
_entity_poly.type
_entity_poly.pdbx_seq_one_letter_code
_entity_poly.pdbx_strand_id
1 'polypeptide(L)'
;MEGETHVHWPDITHPADAHAFQSLGLKKLLYIGPWFHLEPTIHAEFRNIKEFIYVDTQPLGENETKPYDTNSYKTNFVEDLMTKCACFGYELISDYIIDPEHVYTVLNRSQRKKWCVEYPHINPHMFKFENKYTKQILKYYISTNFLYTMNKELRTDMCDADGLILSGYFPHKALLHYFPQPKTIIGFTETVYPVGELSHYLEEDNIMPSLINDTNTDAPYWANNYFLMSIHTNHIVKCENITEMGELSVYEIDQRYGNESDT
;
A
#
# COMPACT_ATOMS: atom_id res chain seq x y z
N MET A 1 -9.21 21.99 35.17
CA MET A 1 -8.24 22.56 34.20
C MET A 1 -8.04 21.48 33.16
N GLU A 2 -8.95 21.44 32.20
CA GLU A 2 -8.81 20.58 31.01
C GLU A 2 -7.75 21.25 30.14
N GLY A 3 -6.62 20.57 29.95
CA GLY A 3 -5.60 21.02 29.03
C GLY A 3 -6.07 20.69 27.63
N GLU A 4 -6.50 21.71 26.88
CA GLU A 4 -6.54 21.64 25.42
C GLU A 4 -5.11 21.35 24.94
N THR A 5 -4.82 20.07 24.72
CA THR A 5 -3.68 19.66 23.92
C THR A 5 -4.11 19.85 22.47
N HIS A 6 -3.95 21.07 21.96
CA HIS A 6 -4.00 21.28 20.52
C HIS A 6 -2.84 20.50 19.91
N VAL A 7 -3.12 19.27 19.50
CA VAL A 7 -2.20 18.43 18.75
C VAL A 7 -2.06 19.05 17.37
N HIS A 8 -1.09 19.95 17.18
CA HIS A 8 -0.85 20.56 15.87
C HIS A 8 -0.14 19.57 14.93
N TRP A 9 -0.57 19.49 13.67
CA TRP A 9 0.20 18.81 12.63
C TRP A 9 1.54 19.54 12.49
N PRO A 10 2.68 18.83 12.51
CA PRO A 10 3.94 19.53 12.57
C PRO A 10 4.33 20.10 11.20
N ASP A 11 4.83 21.34 11.20
CA ASP A 11 5.37 22.00 10.00
C ASP A 11 6.73 21.45 9.54
N ILE A 12 7.35 20.60 10.37
CA ILE A 12 8.60 19.87 10.07
C ILE A 12 8.57 18.51 10.77
N THR A 13 9.22 17.50 10.19
CA THR A 13 9.44 16.24 10.93
C THR A 13 10.26 16.49 12.20
N HIS A 14 9.72 16.08 13.35
CA HIS A 14 10.44 16.22 14.61
C HIS A 14 11.68 15.29 14.61
N PRO A 15 12.87 15.77 15.05
CA PRO A 15 14.09 14.95 15.01
C PRO A 15 14.00 13.61 15.74
N ALA A 16 13.17 13.53 16.80
CA ALA A 16 12.95 12.28 17.52
C ALA A 16 12.19 11.24 16.68
N ASP A 17 11.23 11.68 15.85
CA ASP A 17 10.43 10.79 14.98
C ASP A 17 11.26 10.32 13.80
N ALA A 18 12.02 11.22 13.17
CA ALA A 18 13.00 10.86 12.16
C ALA A 18 14.00 9.84 12.72
N HIS A 19 14.58 10.11 13.90
CA HIS A 19 15.52 9.17 14.53
C HIS A 19 14.85 7.83 14.85
N ALA A 20 13.63 7.84 15.40
CA ALA A 20 12.88 6.62 15.70
C ALA A 20 12.68 5.79 14.43
N PHE A 21 12.22 6.40 13.33
CA PHE A 21 12.03 5.72 12.05
C PHE A 21 13.35 5.16 11.50
N GLN A 22 14.40 5.97 11.45
CA GLN A 22 15.70 5.56 10.92
C GLN A 22 16.35 4.43 11.75
N SER A 23 16.13 4.42 13.07
CA SER A 23 16.67 3.39 13.97
C SER A 23 16.11 1.98 13.73
N LEU A 24 14.94 1.88 13.10
CA LEU A 24 14.33 0.60 12.72
C LEU A 24 15.11 -0.12 11.62
N GLY A 25 15.93 0.61 10.85
CA GLY A 25 16.80 0.01 9.83
C GLY A 25 16.06 -0.66 8.68
N LEU A 26 14.80 -0.31 8.42
CA LEU A 26 13.94 -0.89 7.38
C LEU A 26 14.65 -0.89 6.01
N LYS A 27 14.43 -1.96 5.23
CA LYS A 27 15.01 -2.18 3.90
C LYS A 27 13.98 -2.53 2.84
N LYS A 28 12.88 -3.18 3.21
CA LYS A 28 11.83 -3.62 2.30
C LYS A 28 10.45 -3.17 2.79
N LEU A 29 9.69 -2.51 1.93
CA LEU A 29 8.31 -2.10 2.24
C LEU A 29 7.32 -2.75 1.28
N LEU A 30 6.20 -3.24 1.84
CA LEU A 30 5.07 -3.80 1.11
C LEU A 30 3.96 -2.76 0.97
N TYR A 31 3.33 -2.68 -0.20
CA TYR A 31 2.15 -1.86 -0.44
C TYR A 31 1.16 -2.60 -1.33
N ILE A 32 -0.05 -2.85 -0.82
CA ILE A 32 -1.13 -3.54 -1.53
C ILE A 32 -2.15 -2.50 -2.02
N GLY A 33 -2.61 -2.65 -3.27
CA GLY A 33 -3.50 -1.72 -3.95
C GLY A 33 -2.94 -0.30 -4.15
N PRO A 34 -1.66 -0.11 -4.52
CA PRO A 34 -1.09 1.23 -4.64
C PRO A 34 -1.57 2.00 -5.88
N TRP A 35 -2.15 1.34 -6.89
CA TRP A 35 -2.50 1.95 -8.17
C TRP A 35 -1.29 2.69 -8.78
N PHE A 36 -1.28 4.03 -8.79
CA PHE A 36 -0.16 4.84 -9.29
C PHE A 36 0.56 5.63 -8.17
N HIS A 37 0.31 5.30 -6.90
CA HIS A 37 0.91 5.98 -5.74
C HIS A 37 2.39 5.58 -5.56
N LEU A 38 3.28 6.31 -6.24
CA LEU A 38 4.73 6.10 -6.24
C LEU A 38 5.48 7.13 -5.39
N GLU A 39 4.79 8.16 -4.93
CA GLU A 39 5.25 9.20 -4.01
C GLU A 39 5.99 8.64 -2.77
N PRO A 40 5.56 7.51 -2.14
CA PRO A 40 6.29 6.94 -1.02
C PRO A 40 7.76 6.64 -1.36
N THR A 41 8.05 6.25 -2.60
CA THR A 41 9.39 5.82 -3.01
C THR A 41 10.44 6.92 -3.01
N ILE A 42 10.03 8.19 -3.06
CA ILE A 42 10.92 9.35 -3.08
C ILE A 42 10.92 10.11 -1.75
N HIS A 43 10.21 9.62 -0.74
CA HIS A 43 10.15 10.27 0.55
C HIS A 43 11.53 10.28 1.22
N ALA A 44 11.92 11.42 1.82
CA ALA A 44 13.28 11.61 2.35
C ALA A 44 13.65 10.55 3.41
N GLU A 45 12.70 10.22 4.28
CA GLU A 45 12.88 9.19 5.31
C GLU A 45 13.08 7.78 4.74
N PHE A 46 12.65 7.53 3.50
CA PHE A 46 12.73 6.22 2.86
C PHE A 46 14.04 6.02 2.08
N ARG A 47 15.00 6.95 2.16
CA ARG A 47 16.33 6.84 1.53
C ARG A 47 17.08 5.52 1.78
N ASN A 48 16.79 4.88 2.92
CA ASN A 48 17.43 3.64 3.35
C ASN A 48 16.70 2.37 2.88
N ILE A 49 15.44 2.51 2.45
CA ILE A 49 14.67 1.44 1.83
C ILE A 49 15.35 1.08 0.51
N LYS A 50 15.56 -0.20 0.28
CA LYS A 50 16.21 -0.75 -0.91
C LYS A 50 15.22 -1.38 -1.87
N GLU A 51 14.11 -1.89 -1.37
CA GLU A 51 13.11 -2.59 -2.18
C GLU A 51 11.68 -2.19 -1.77
N PHE A 52 10.87 -1.89 -2.77
CA PHE A 52 9.43 -1.69 -2.64
C PHE A 52 8.71 -2.83 -3.35
N ILE A 53 7.76 -3.45 -2.66
CA ILE A 53 6.94 -4.55 -3.16
C ILE A 53 5.51 -4.04 -3.31
N TYR A 54 5.08 -3.83 -4.53
CA TYR A 54 3.76 -3.30 -4.87
C TYR A 54 2.91 -4.44 -5.44
N VAL A 55 1.69 -4.61 -4.94
CA VAL A 55 0.78 -5.68 -5.37
C VAL A 55 -0.57 -5.07 -5.69
N ASP A 56 -1.06 -5.28 -6.91
CA ASP A 56 -2.31 -4.71 -7.37
C ASP A 56 -3.11 -5.72 -8.21
N THR A 57 -4.44 -5.64 -8.09
CA THR A 57 -5.36 -6.44 -8.90
C THR A 57 -5.55 -5.85 -10.29
N GLN A 58 -5.22 -4.58 -10.51
CA GLN A 58 -5.23 -3.96 -11.84
C GLN A 58 -4.11 -4.51 -12.73
N PRO A 59 -4.29 -4.55 -14.06
CA PRO A 59 -5.47 -4.12 -14.82
C PRO A 59 -6.64 -5.08 -14.80
N LEU A 60 -6.49 -6.31 -14.28
CA LEU A 60 -7.56 -7.31 -14.24
C LEU A 60 -8.80 -6.81 -13.48
N GLY A 61 -8.59 -6.14 -12.35
CA GLY A 61 -9.65 -5.64 -11.46
C GLY A 61 -9.93 -6.57 -10.28
N GLU A 62 -10.63 -6.05 -9.27
CA GLU A 62 -10.89 -6.74 -8.00
C GLU A 62 -11.91 -7.87 -8.12
N ASN A 63 -12.78 -7.79 -9.14
CA ASN A 63 -13.87 -8.73 -9.35
C ASN A 63 -13.48 -9.82 -10.35
N GLU A 64 -12.96 -10.94 -9.84
CA GLU A 64 -12.74 -12.18 -10.62
C GLU A 64 -14.07 -12.94 -10.86
N THR A 65 -15.10 -12.26 -11.37
CA THR A 65 -16.40 -12.88 -11.64
C THR A 65 -16.32 -13.86 -12.80
N LYS A 66 -17.19 -14.90 -12.79
CA LYS A 66 -17.37 -15.83 -13.92
C LYS A 66 -18.78 -15.68 -14.51
N PRO A 67 -18.94 -15.27 -15.77
CA PRO A 67 -17.88 -14.88 -16.71
C PRO A 67 -17.23 -13.54 -16.34
N TYR A 68 -15.95 -13.38 -16.69
CA TYR A 68 -15.22 -12.13 -16.47
C TYR A 68 -15.90 -10.96 -17.18
N ASP A 69 -16.16 -9.90 -16.42
CA ASP A 69 -16.65 -8.63 -16.96
C ASP A 69 -15.51 -7.86 -17.61
N THR A 70 -15.52 -7.80 -18.94
CA THR A 70 -14.46 -7.14 -19.71
C THR A 70 -14.40 -5.64 -19.49
N ASN A 71 -15.45 -5.02 -18.94
CA ASN A 71 -15.45 -3.60 -18.59
C ASN A 71 -14.62 -3.30 -17.33
N SER A 72 -14.27 -4.33 -16.54
CA SER A 72 -13.40 -4.19 -15.38
C SER A 72 -11.93 -3.98 -15.78
N TYR A 73 -11.54 -4.45 -16.97
CA TYR A 73 -10.15 -4.36 -17.43
C TYR A 73 -9.71 -2.92 -17.69
N LYS A 74 -8.60 -2.50 -17.08
CA LYS A 74 -8.04 -1.16 -17.27
C LYS A 74 -6.98 -1.16 -18.37
N THR A 75 -7.42 -0.94 -19.61
CA THR A 75 -6.58 -1.05 -20.81
C THR A 75 -5.30 -0.22 -20.77
N ASN A 76 -5.35 0.99 -20.20
CA ASN A 76 -4.20 1.91 -20.18
C ASN A 76 -3.33 1.77 -18.93
N PHE A 77 -3.71 0.94 -17.96
CA PHE A 77 -3.06 0.90 -16.65
C PHE A 77 -1.55 0.67 -16.73
N VAL A 78 -1.11 -0.27 -17.57
CA VAL A 78 0.33 -0.59 -17.69
C VAL A 78 1.09 0.57 -18.34
N GLU A 79 0.52 1.23 -19.35
CA GLU A 79 1.15 2.40 -19.98
C GLU A 79 1.26 3.58 -19.01
N ASP A 80 0.19 3.84 -18.25
CA ASP A 80 0.16 4.86 -17.21
C ASP A 80 1.14 4.56 -16.07
N LEU A 81 1.22 3.29 -15.64
CA LEU A 81 2.19 2.82 -14.66
C LEU A 81 3.63 3.04 -15.15
N MET A 82 3.95 2.64 -16.39
CA MET A 82 5.27 2.84 -16.99
C MET A 82 5.64 4.33 -17.03
N THR A 83 4.69 5.17 -17.44
CA THR A 83 4.87 6.63 -17.49
C THR A 83 5.13 7.20 -16.11
N LYS A 84 4.33 6.81 -15.10
CA LYS A 84 4.51 7.26 -13.71
C LYS A 84 5.86 6.76 -13.15
N CYS A 85 6.23 5.50 -13.35
CA CYS A 85 7.56 4.99 -12.96
C CYS A 85 8.69 5.82 -13.56
N ALA A 86 8.64 6.11 -14.86
CA ALA A 86 9.66 6.91 -15.54
C ALA A 86 9.76 8.34 -14.96
N CYS A 87 8.64 8.99 -14.64
CA CYS A 87 8.61 10.30 -13.98
C CYS A 87 9.33 10.30 -12.62
N PHE A 88 9.29 9.18 -11.90
CA PHE A 88 9.97 9.00 -10.61
C PHE A 88 11.40 8.46 -10.76
N GLY A 89 11.91 8.35 -11.99
CA GLY A 89 13.28 7.91 -12.27
C GLY A 89 13.48 6.39 -12.24
N TYR A 90 12.39 5.61 -12.26
CA TYR A 90 12.44 4.16 -12.36
C TYR A 90 12.54 3.72 -13.83
N GLU A 91 13.48 2.83 -14.10
CA GLU A 91 13.69 2.20 -15.40
C GLU A 91 13.33 0.72 -15.30
N LEU A 92 12.54 0.21 -16.25
CA LEU A 92 12.18 -1.21 -16.29
C LEU A 92 13.42 -2.03 -16.62
N ILE A 93 13.75 -3.00 -15.76
CA ILE A 93 14.90 -3.88 -15.94
C ILE A 93 14.53 -5.32 -16.28
N SER A 94 13.33 -5.77 -15.90
CA SER A 94 12.80 -7.07 -16.30
C SER A 94 11.30 -7.16 -16.05
N ASP A 95 10.60 -7.93 -16.85
CA ASP A 95 9.20 -8.28 -16.65
C ASP A 95 8.94 -9.73 -17.06
N TYR A 96 7.96 -10.38 -16.41
CA TYR A 96 7.47 -11.70 -16.83
C TYR A 96 6.09 -12.02 -16.26
N ILE A 97 5.38 -12.89 -17.00
CA ILE A 97 4.14 -13.50 -16.57
C ILE A 97 4.45 -14.56 -15.50
N ILE A 98 3.76 -14.46 -14.36
CA ILE A 98 3.93 -15.35 -13.21
C ILE A 98 3.10 -16.64 -13.40
N ASP A 99 1.84 -16.48 -13.80
CA ASP A 99 0.91 -17.58 -14.07
C ASP A 99 0.30 -17.43 -15.48
N PRO A 100 0.87 -18.08 -16.50
CA PRO A 100 0.39 -17.97 -17.87
C PRO A 100 -0.97 -18.64 -18.09
N GLU A 101 -1.39 -19.54 -17.19
CA GLU A 101 -2.62 -20.33 -17.33
C GLU A 101 -3.83 -19.65 -16.66
N HIS A 102 -3.62 -18.60 -15.87
CA HIS A 102 -4.67 -17.86 -15.16
C HIS A 102 -5.77 -17.33 -16.10
N VAL A 103 -5.43 -16.95 -17.32
CA VAL A 103 -6.39 -16.53 -18.35
C VAL A 103 -7.48 -17.59 -18.60
N TYR A 104 -7.15 -18.87 -18.43
CA TYR A 104 -8.09 -19.98 -18.59
C TYR A 104 -8.98 -20.20 -17.37
N THR A 105 -8.66 -19.63 -16.21
CA THR A 105 -9.55 -19.64 -15.04
C THR A 105 -10.57 -18.51 -15.10
N VAL A 106 -10.19 -17.36 -15.68
CA VAL A 106 -10.98 -16.13 -15.68
C VAL A 106 -11.83 -15.97 -16.96
N LEU A 107 -11.25 -16.15 -18.14
CA LEU A 107 -11.94 -15.90 -19.41
C LEU A 107 -12.75 -17.10 -19.90
N ASN A 108 -13.85 -16.83 -20.60
CA ASN A 108 -14.61 -17.85 -21.34
C ASN A 108 -13.94 -18.20 -22.68
N ARG A 109 -14.43 -19.26 -23.36
CA ARG A 109 -13.84 -19.77 -24.61
C ARG A 109 -13.79 -18.74 -25.74
N SER A 110 -14.73 -17.81 -25.80
CA SER A 110 -14.76 -16.76 -26.83
C SER A 110 -13.67 -15.72 -26.57
N GLN A 111 -13.61 -15.21 -25.34
CA GLN A 111 -12.65 -14.19 -24.89
C GLN A 111 -11.19 -14.68 -25.03
N ARG A 112 -10.92 -15.95 -24.70
CA ARG A 112 -9.59 -16.57 -24.85
C ARG A 112 -9.01 -16.53 -26.26
N LYS A 113 -9.80 -16.32 -27.30
CA LYS A 113 -9.25 -16.28 -28.67
C LYS A 113 -8.49 -14.99 -28.97
N LYS A 114 -8.72 -13.94 -28.19
CA LYS A 114 -8.20 -12.58 -28.46
C LYS A 114 -7.53 -11.93 -27.26
N TRP A 115 -7.40 -12.66 -26.14
CA TRP A 115 -6.93 -12.09 -24.89
C TRP A 115 -5.55 -11.43 -25.00
N CYS A 116 -4.64 -11.98 -25.80
CA CYS A 116 -3.30 -11.40 -25.96
C CYS A 116 -3.29 -10.02 -26.62
N VAL A 117 -4.37 -9.64 -27.30
CA VAL A 117 -4.54 -8.32 -27.93
C VAL A 117 -5.46 -7.44 -27.09
N GLU A 118 -6.57 -7.98 -26.61
CA GLU A 118 -7.59 -7.21 -25.87
C GLU A 118 -7.22 -7.01 -24.39
N TYR A 119 -6.51 -7.97 -23.79
CA TYR A 119 -6.15 -8.02 -22.36
C TYR A 119 -4.72 -8.54 -22.15
N PRO A 120 -3.69 -7.89 -22.73
CA PRO A 120 -2.32 -8.43 -22.77
C PRO A 120 -1.72 -8.73 -21.39
N HIS A 121 -2.20 -8.04 -20.35
CA HIS A 121 -1.75 -8.20 -18.96
C HIS A 121 -2.85 -8.77 -18.05
N ILE A 122 -3.72 -9.64 -18.57
CA ILE A 122 -4.77 -10.28 -17.75
C ILE A 122 -4.22 -11.32 -16.77
N ASN A 123 -3.09 -11.94 -17.11
CA ASN A 123 -2.41 -12.87 -16.24
C ASN A 123 -1.60 -12.12 -15.17
N PRO A 124 -1.43 -12.68 -13.96
CA PRO A 124 -0.51 -12.18 -12.97
C PRO A 124 0.88 -11.96 -13.58
N HIS A 125 1.41 -10.76 -13.40
CA HIS A 125 2.64 -10.31 -14.07
C HIS A 125 3.50 -9.52 -13.07
N MET A 126 4.81 -9.80 -13.02
CA MET A 126 5.77 -9.05 -12.21
C MET A 126 6.60 -8.12 -13.09
N PHE A 127 6.56 -6.83 -12.81
CA PHE A 127 7.46 -5.83 -13.38
C PHE A 127 8.49 -5.43 -12.36
N LYS A 128 9.77 -5.45 -12.74
CA LYS A 128 10.88 -5.02 -11.89
C LYS A 128 11.53 -3.78 -12.47
N PHE A 129 11.58 -2.74 -11.66
CA PHE A 129 12.22 -1.48 -11.99
C PHE A 129 13.40 -1.20 -11.07
N GLU A 130 14.40 -0.48 -11.57
CA GLU A 130 15.47 0.11 -10.76
C GLU A 130 15.41 1.63 -10.89
N ASN A 131 15.45 2.34 -9.76
CA ASN A 131 15.61 3.79 -9.76
C ASN A 131 17.04 4.15 -10.17
N LYS A 132 17.21 4.91 -11.26
CA LYS A 132 18.54 5.24 -11.78
C LYS A 132 19.40 6.07 -10.80
N TYR A 133 18.78 6.82 -9.89
CA TYR A 133 19.45 7.72 -8.96
C TYR A 133 19.71 7.09 -7.59
N THR A 134 18.71 6.40 -7.04
CA THR A 134 18.78 5.85 -5.67
C THR A 134 19.18 4.38 -5.62
N LYS A 135 19.14 3.68 -6.77
CA LYS A 135 19.32 2.23 -6.88
C LYS A 135 18.30 1.42 -6.07
N GLN A 136 17.17 2.04 -5.75
CA GLN A 136 16.02 1.35 -5.17
C GLN A 136 15.37 0.46 -6.22
N ILE A 137 14.93 -0.72 -5.79
CA ILE A 137 14.17 -1.65 -6.62
C ILE A 137 12.68 -1.48 -6.32
N LEU A 138 11.87 -1.43 -7.36
CA LEU A 138 10.42 -1.55 -7.27
C LEU A 138 10.02 -2.83 -8.00
N LYS A 139 9.45 -3.79 -7.26
CA LYS A 139 8.74 -4.93 -7.84
C LYS A 139 7.26 -4.62 -7.81
N TYR A 140 6.62 -4.66 -8.96
CA TYR A 140 5.20 -4.40 -9.11
C TYR A 140 4.50 -5.63 -9.68
N TYR A 141 3.74 -6.31 -8.82
CA TYR A 141 2.88 -7.44 -9.14
C TYR A 141 1.51 -6.91 -9.57
N ILE A 142 1.22 -6.97 -10.87
CA ILE A 142 -0.06 -6.52 -11.45
C ILE A 142 -0.95 -7.72 -11.77
N SER A 143 -2.26 -7.50 -11.92
CA SER A 143 -3.28 -8.54 -12.12
C SER A 143 -3.15 -9.66 -11.09
N THR A 144 -2.76 -9.30 -9.87
CA THR A 144 -2.36 -10.23 -8.83
C THR A 144 -3.21 -9.99 -7.59
N ASN A 145 -4.18 -10.87 -7.37
CA ASN A 145 -4.88 -10.97 -6.10
C ASN A 145 -4.15 -11.98 -5.19
N PHE A 146 -3.55 -11.52 -4.09
CA PHE A 146 -2.76 -12.37 -3.21
C PHE A 146 -3.57 -13.50 -2.52
N LEU A 147 -4.90 -13.44 -2.54
CA LEU A 147 -5.76 -14.51 -2.04
C LEU A 147 -5.86 -15.68 -3.03
N TYR A 148 -5.82 -15.40 -4.33
CA TYR A 148 -6.14 -16.37 -5.39
C TYR A 148 -4.96 -16.71 -6.30
N THR A 149 -4.03 -15.78 -6.49
CA THR A 149 -2.91 -15.86 -7.45
C THR A 149 -1.55 -15.82 -6.75
N MET A 150 -1.52 -16.20 -5.47
CA MET A 150 -0.29 -16.26 -4.67
C MET A 150 0.73 -17.20 -5.32
N ASN A 151 1.95 -16.71 -5.51
CA ASN A 151 3.09 -17.49 -6.01
C ASN A 151 4.23 -17.47 -4.98
N LYS A 152 5.24 -18.35 -5.19
CA LYS A 152 6.35 -18.52 -4.24
C LYS A 152 7.18 -17.24 -4.04
N GLU A 153 7.44 -16.50 -5.12
CA GLU A 153 8.23 -15.28 -5.07
C GLU A 153 7.49 -14.18 -4.32
N LEU A 154 6.23 -13.89 -4.68
CA LEU A 154 5.41 -12.92 -3.97
C LEU A 154 5.29 -13.25 -2.48
N ARG A 155 5.06 -14.53 -2.14
CA ARG A 155 5.04 -14.98 -0.74
C ARG A 155 6.34 -14.63 -0.02
N THR A 156 7.48 -14.87 -0.67
CA THR A 156 8.80 -14.56 -0.08
C THR A 156 8.95 -13.06 0.12
N ASP A 157 8.61 -12.25 -0.89
CA ASP A 157 8.68 -10.80 -0.80
C ASP A 157 7.77 -10.20 0.29
N MET A 158 6.56 -10.75 0.48
CA MET A 158 5.65 -10.34 1.55
C MET A 158 6.15 -10.76 2.94
N CYS A 159 6.68 -11.97 3.08
CA CYS A 159 7.27 -12.46 4.33
C CYS A 159 8.47 -11.61 4.77
N ASP A 160 9.34 -11.29 3.81
CA ASP A 160 10.61 -10.60 4.02
C ASP A 160 10.45 -9.07 4.13
N ALA A 161 9.26 -8.52 3.92
CA ALA A 161 9.02 -7.09 4.08
C ALA A 161 9.17 -6.66 5.56
N ASP A 162 9.78 -5.50 5.81
CA ASP A 162 9.97 -4.97 7.17
C ASP A 162 8.76 -4.13 7.62
N GLY A 163 8.05 -3.54 6.66
CA GLY A 163 6.90 -2.67 6.91
C GLY A 163 5.81 -2.81 5.86
N LEU A 164 4.62 -2.34 6.23
CA LEU A 164 3.42 -2.27 5.41
C LEU A 164 3.01 -0.81 5.26
N ILE A 165 2.88 -0.35 4.02
CA ILE A 165 2.26 0.93 3.71
C ILE A 165 0.75 0.75 3.65
N LEU A 166 0.01 1.62 4.34
CA LEU A 166 -1.44 1.71 4.29
C LEU A 166 -1.82 3.09 3.76
N SER A 167 -2.44 3.14 2.58
CA SER A 167 -2.89 4.39 1.99
C SER A 167 -4.03 4.17 1.02
N GLY A 168 -5.19 4.77 1.30
CA GLY A 168 -6.43 4.66 0.53
C GLY A 168 -7.16 3.31 0.67
N TYR A 169 -6.48 2.20 0.36
CA TYR A 169 -7.03 0.85 0.40
C TYR A 169 -6.55 0.07 1.63
N PHE A 170 -7.46 -0.67 2.29
CA PHE A 170 -7.13 -1.58 3.38
C PHE A 170 -7.13 -3.04 2.91
N PRO A 171 -6.01 -3.76 3.01
CA PRO A 171 -5.91 -5.13 2.54
C PRO A 171 -6.77 -6.10 3.35
N HIS A 172 -7.11 -7.24 2.74
CA HIS A 172 -7.79 -8.34 3.40
C HIS A 172 -6.93 -8.94 4.55
N LYS A 173 -7.54 -9.29 5.69
CA LYS A 173 -6.88 -9.78 6.92
C LYS A 173 -6.00 -11.01 6.73
N ALA A 174 -6.28 -11.83 5.73
CA ALA A 174 -5.44 -12.99 5.37
C ALA A 174 -4.00 -12.59 5.00
N LEU A 175 -3.73 -11.31 4.71
CA LEU A 175 -2.39 -10.77 4.58
C LEU A 175 -1.50 -11.08 5.79
N LEU A 176 -2.08 -11.07 7.00
CA LEU A 176 -1.38 -11.33 8.25
C LEU A 176 -0.72 -12.72 8.31
N HIS A 177 -1.24 -13.71 7.59
CA HIS A 177 -0.62 -15.03 7.49
C HIS A 177 0.77 -15.02 6.84
N TYR A 178 1.13 -13.92 6.18
CA TYR A 178 2.43 -13.72 5.55
C TYR A 178 3.36 -12.87 6.41
N PHE A 179 3.01 -12.55 7.66
CA PHE A 179 3.85 -11.78 8.58
C PHE A 179 4.51 -12.72 9.60
N PRO A 180 5.68 -13.30 9.29
CA PRO A 180 6.37 -14.18 10.23
C PRO A 180 6.89 -13.44 11.48
N GLN A 181 6.93 -12.11 11.41
CA GLN A 181 7.30 -11.17 12.47
C GLN A 181 6.40 -9.93 12.34
N PRO A 182 6.16 -9.18 13.44
CA PRO A 182 5.43 -7.93 13.39
C PRO A 182 6.04 -6.95 12.38
N LYS A 183 5.19 -6.20 11.66
CA LYS A 183 5.62 -5.21 10.66
C LYS A 183 5.55 -3.79 11.23
N THR A 184 6.38 -2.89 10.71
CA THR A 184 6.16 -1.45 10.91
C THR A 184 5.02 -0.99 10.01
N ILE A 185 3.98 -0.39 10.59
CA ILE A 185 2.85 0.16 9.83
C ILE A 185 3.13 1.62 9.50
N ILE A 186 3.01 1.97 8.23
CA ILE A 186 3.25 3.31 7.73
C ILE A 186 2.00 3.80 7.00
N GLY A 187 1.25 4.66 7.66
CA GLY A 187 0.06 5.29 7.11
C GLY A 187 0.39 6.57 6.35
N PHE A 188 -0.52 6.97 5.46
CA PHE A 188 -0.54 8.29 4.86
C PHE A 188 -1.78 9.08 5.28
N THR A 189 -1.67 10.42 5.32
CA THR A 189 -2.84 11.29 5.49
C THR A 189 -3.76 11.24 4.27
N GLU A 190 -4.98 11.76 4.41
CA GLU A 190 -6.10 11.54 3.48
C GLU A 190 -6.57 10.08 3.32
N THR A 191 -5.99 9.15 4.08
CA THR A 191 -6.55 7.80 4.24
C THR A 191 -7.66 7.81 5.28
N VAL A 192 -8.79 7.20 4.94
CA VAL A 192 -9.96 7.12 5.83
C VAL A 192 -9.74 5.99 6.83
N TYR A 193 -8.98 6.25 7.91
CA TYR A 193 -8.81 5.28 8.99
C TYR A 193 -10.13 5.08 9.74
N PRO A 194 -10.48 3.83 10.08
CA PRO A 194 -11.75 3.51 10.73
C PRO A 194 -11.71 3.80 12.24
N VAL A 195 -11.56 5.07 12.60
CA VAL A 195 -11.47 5.58 13.97
C VAL A 195 -12.68 6.44 14.31
N GLY A 196 -13.05 6.51 15.60
CA GLY A 196 -14.18 7.32 16.06
C GLY A 196 -15.50 6.97 15.37
N GLU A 197 -16.18 7.97 14.79
CA GLU A 197 -17.43 7.76 14.06
C GLU A 197 -17.27 6.86 12.84
N LEU A 198 -16.07 6.71 12.27
CA LEU A 198 -15.79 5.88 11.10
C LEU A 198 -15.55 4.40 11.45
N SER A 199 -15.62 4.02 12.72
CA SER A 199 -15.41 2.63 13.15
C SER A 199 -16.42 1.65 12.55
N HIS A 200 -17.58 2.13 12.07
CA HIS A 200 -18.59 1.30 11.40
C HIS A 200 -18.17 0.86 9.98
N TYR A 201 -17.13 1.45 9.40
CA TYR A 201 -16.53 1.01 8.13
C TYR A 201 -15.56 -0.18 8.29
N LEU A 202 -15.44 -0.74 9.51
CA LEU A 202 -14.70 -1.98 9.74
C LEU A 202 -15.46 -3.17 9.14
N GLU A 203 -15.20 -3.46 7.87
CA GLU A 203 -15.55 -4.76 7.31
C GLU A 203 -14.77 -5.87 8.02
N GLU A 204 -15.43 -6.99 8.35
CA GLU A 204 -14.81 -8.10 9.11
C GLU A 204 -13.58 -8.70 8.42
N ASP A 205 -13.48 -8.55 7.10
CA ASP A 205 -12.46 -9.18 6.28
C ASP A 205 -11.26 -8.27 5.98
N ASN A 206 -11.26 -7.01 6.42
CA ASN A 206 -10.11 -6.13 6.28
C ASN A 206 -9.10 -6.30 7.44
N ILE A 207 -7.86 -5.84 7.25
CA ILE A 207 -6.77 -5.99 8.24
C ILE A 207 -6.93 -5.08 9.47
N MET A 208 -7.75 -4.02 9.39
CA MET A 208 -7.80 -2.96 10.40
C MET A 208 -8.24 -3.42 11.80
N PRO A 209 -9.28 -4.26 11.97
CA PRO A 209 -9.64 -4.81 13.28
C PRO A 209 -8.48 -5.51 13.97
N SER A 210 -7.64 -6.23 13.21
CA SER A 210 -6.46 -6.91 13.76
C SER A 210 -5.36 -5.95 14.19
N LEU A 211 -5.23 -4.80 13.53
CA LEU A 211 -4.24 -3.77 13.87
C LEU A 211 -4.70 -2.84 15.00
N ILE A 212 -6.01 -2.66 15.19
CA ILE A 212 -6.61 -1.88 16.28
C ILE A 212 -6.67 -2.70 17.57
N ASN A 213 -7.08 -3.97 17.48
CA ASN A 213 -7.28 -4.84 18.64
C ASN A 213 -5.97 -5.50 19.16
N ASP A 214 -4.81 -5.09 18.67
CA ASP A 214 -3.48 -5.58 19.12
C ASP A 214 -3.17 -5.21 20.60
N THR A 215 -4.09 -4.49 21.26
CA THR A 215 -4.07 -4.18 22.69
C THR A 215 -4.70 -5.28 23.57
N ASN A 216 -5.42 -6.26 22.99
CA ASN A 216 -6.00 -7.39 23.73
C ASN A 216 -5.09 -8.64 23.65
N THR A 217 -4.58 -9.04 24.81
CA THR A 217 -3.34 -9.80 25.06
C THR A 217 -3.28 -11.28 24.65
N ASP A 218 -4.22 -11.78 23.83
CA ASP A 218 -4.26 -13.20 23.43
C ASP A 218 -3.91 -13.45 21.95
N ALA A 219 -3.72 -12.40 21.15
CA ALA A 219 -3.37 -12.49 19.73
C ALA A 219 -1.86 -12.31 19.46
N PRO A 220 -1.30 -12.86 18.37
CA PRO A 220 0.05 -12.53 17.95
C PRO A 220 0.14 -11.05 17.56
N TYR A 221 1.15 -10.33 18.07
CA TYR A 221 1.45 -8.97 17.63
C TYR A 221 1.71 -8.95 16.12
N TRP A 222 0.90 -8.19 15.38
CA TRP A 222 1.04 -8.06 13.93
C TRP A 222 1.84 -6.82 13.54
N ALA A 223 1.85 -5.82 14.43
CA ALA A 223 2.59 -4.58 14.27
C ALA A 223 3.40 -4.25 15.53
N ASN A 224 4.50 -3.53 15.34
CA ASN A 224 5.37 -3.09 16.46
C ASN A 224 5.62 -1.58 16.49
N ASN A 225 5.36 -0.89 15.38
CA ASN A 225 5.57 0.55 15.25
C ASN A 225 4.53 1.11 14.28
N TYR A 226 4.11 2.35 14.53
CA TYR A 226 3.15 3.07 13.73
C TYR A 226 3.72 4.44 13.37
N PHE A 227 3.66 4.80 12.09
CA PHE A 227 4.04 6.12 11.62
C PHE A 227 3.02 6.64 10.65
N LEU A 228 2.73 7.94 10.72
CA LEU A 228 1.87 8.64 9.79
C LEU A 228 2.69 9.62 8.97
N MET A 229 2.49 9.61 7.66
CA MET A 229 3.17 10.50 6.72
C MET A 229 2.17 11.41 6.04
N SER A 230 2.43 12.71 6.05
CA SER A 230 1.57 13.66 5.34
C SER A 230 1.86 13.65 3.84
N ILE A 231 0.82 13.49 3.03
CA ILE A 231 0.93 13.59 1.58
C ILE A 231 1.19 15.04 1.12
N HIS A 232 0.89 16.02 1.98
CA HIS A 232 0.99 17.44 1.65
C HIS A 232 2.33 18.05 2.06
N THR A 233 2.86 17.63 3.19
CA THR A 233 4.10 18.18 3.78
C THR A 233 5.29 17.25 3.63
N ASN A 234 5.07 15.95 3.38
CA ASN A 234 6.10 14.92 3.47
C ASN A 234 6.78 14.88 4.85
N HIS A 235 6.00 15.10 5.92
CA HIS A 235 6.46 14.97 7.29
C HIS A 235 5.93 13.70 7.92
N ILE A 236 6.78 13.08 8.74
CA ILE A 236 6.46 11.85 9.45
C ILE A 236 6.24 12.16 10.93
N VAL A 237 5.25 11.50 11.51
CA VAL A 237 4.94 11.51 12.94
C VAL A 237 4.92 10.06 13.41
N LYS A 238 5.53 9.80 14.57
CA LYS A 238 5.39 8.50 15.22
C LYS A 238 4.06 8.46 15.98
N CYS A 239 3.34 7.36 15.83
CA CYS A 239 2.10 7.10 16.53
C CYS A 239 2.28 5.92 17.51
N GLU A 240 1.49 5.91 18.56
CA GLU A 240 1.34 4.83 19.52
C GLU A 240 0.60 3.64 18.89
N ASN A 241 -0.42 3.92 18.06
CA ASN A 241 -1.29 2.91 17.44
C ASN A 241 -2.04 3.46 16.20
N ILE A 242 -2.85 2.61 15.56
CA ILE A 242 -3.71 2.98 14.42
C ILE A 242 -4.74 4.06 14.78
N THR A 243 -5.25 4.06 16.01
CA THR A 243 -6.27 5.05 16.41
C THR A 243 -5.69 6.46 16.38
N GLU A 244 -4.53 6.65 17.00
CA GLU A 244 -3.83 7.94 16.97
C GLU A 244 -3.44 8.34 15.53
N MET A 245 -3.03 7.38 14.70
CA MET A 245 -2.78 7.62 13.27
C MET A 245 -4.03 8.17 12.55
N GLY A 246 -5.21 7.63 12.85
CA GLY A 246 -6.46 8.13 12.28
C GLY A 246 -6.81 9.54 12.77
N GLU A 247 -6.68 9.80 14.07
CA GLU A 247 -6.96 11.09 14.68
C GLU A 247 -6.06 12.20 14.10
N LEU A 248 -4.75 11.94 14.01
CA LEU A 248 -3.78 12.88 13.42
C LEU A 248 -4.04 13.13 11.93
N SER A 249 -4.48 12.11 11.19
CA SER A 249 -4.84 12.25 9.78
C SER A 249 -6.05 13.16 9.58
N VAL A 250 -7.09 13.02 10.39
CA VAL A 250 -8.27 13.91 10.36
C VAL A 250 -7.87 15.33 10.74
N TYR A 251 -7.02 15.47 11.76
CA TYR A 251 -6.58 16.77 12.23
C TYR A 251 -5.81 17.58 11.15
N GLU A 252 -4.92 16.95 10.38
CA GLU A 252 -4.25 17.65 9.27
C GLU A 252 -5.26 18.17 8.23
N ILE A 253 -6.27 17.36 7.90
CA ILE A 253 -7.33 17.71 6.95
C ILE A 253 -8.12 18.92 7.48
N ASP A 254 -8.53 18.89 8.74
CA ASP A 254 -9.31 19.97 9.37
C ASP A 254 -8.50 21.28 9.43
N GLN A 255 -7.20 21.22 9.75
CA GLN A 255 -6.35 22.43 9.71
C GLN A 255 -6.23 23.02 8.31
N ARG A 256 -6.16 22.18 7.29
CA ARG A 256 -5.98 22.62 5.90
C ARG A 256 -7.27 23.18 5.30
N TYR A 257 -8.38 22.48 5.47
CA TYR A 257 -9.64 22.82 4.80
C TYR A 257 -10.66 23.52 5.71
N GLY A 258 -10.57 23.35 7.03
CA GLY A 258 -11.44 24.04 7.99
C GLY A 258 -11.17 25.55 8.09
N ASN A 259 -9.98 26.00 7.70
CA ASN A 259 -9.65 27.42 7.59
C ASN A 259 -10.15 28.08 6.29
N GLU A 260 -10.57 27.29 5.29
CA GLU A 260 -11.11 27.82 4.02
C GLU A 260 -12.61 28.16 4.10
N SER A 261 -13.32 27.69 5.12
CA SER A 261 -14.74 28.03 5.35
C SER A 261 -14.99 29.36 6.07
N ASP A 262 -13.93 30.01 6.56
CA ASP A 262 -13.99 31.28 7.30
C ASP A 262 -13.46 32.50 6.51
N THR A 263 -13.26 32.36 5.19
CA THR A 263 -12.89 33.45 4.25
C THR A 263 -13.89 33.61 3.12
#